data_AF-A0A068VMG8-F1
#
_entry.id   AF-A0A068VMG8-F1
#
_cell.length_a   1.000
_cell.length_b   1.000
_cell.length_c   1.000
_cell.angle_alpha   90.00
_cell.angle_beta   90.00
_cell.angle_gamma   90.00
#
_symmetry.space_group_name_H-M   'P 1'
#
loop_
_entity.id
_entity.type
_entity.pdbx_description
1 polymer ?
#
loop_
_entity_poly.entity_id
_entity_poly.type
_entity_poly.pdbx_seq_one_letter_code
_entity_poly.pdbx_strand_id
1 'polypeptide(L)'
;PLTIVANILVQNFFFFLGEQSINDVICGVIFLGARLYMQAMNQEKTNASSTALVLLNTRNIAGYKSIEEMVEPNTESTWGNQFGFLHVSVPRFTKKDSSNPLNFVFKAQKTIKSKRDSAAVYLTGQLLETLRRHRGPEGTAKYVRGTLKNSSMTISNISGPVDQLALANHPAKGMYFMVVGVPQSLTITMISYMRELRVAVGTEKGLIHPQKFQSCIEDAFNIMFKAAAESKSGSATPTQIN
;
A
#
# COMPACT_ATOMS: atom_id res chain seq x y z
N PRO A 1 -11.83 9.18 -21.91
CA PRO A 1 -11.00 7.99 -21.62
C PRO A 1 -9.75 8.40 -20.81
N LEU A 2 -9.69 8.06 -19.52
CA LEU A 2 -8.48 8.21 -18.72
C LEU A 2 -7.38 7.37 -19.38
N THR A 3 -6.37 8.02 -19.96
CA THR A 3 -5.20 7.31 -20.46
C THR A 3 -4.25 7.16 -19.28
N ILE A 4 -4.34 6.03 -18.57
CA ILE A 4 -3.40 5.69 -17.50
C ILE A 4 -2.10 5.26 -18.17
N VAL A 5 -1.00 5.96 -17.89
CA VAL A 5 0.33 5.46 -18.24
C VAL A 5 0.76 4.59 -17.06
N ALA A 6 0.70 3.27 -17.26
CA ALA A 6 1.27 2.31 -16.33
C ALA A 6 2.79 2.29 -16.55
N ASN A 7 3.53 3.04 -15.72
CA ASN A 7 4.96 2.87 -15.63
C ASN A 7 5.23 1.81 -14.56
N ILE A 8 5.59 0.61 -15.03
CA ILE A 8 5.98 -0.50 -14.15
C ILE A 8 7.38 -0.18 -13.65
N LEU A 9 7.49 0.04 -12.34
CA LEU A 9 8.76 0.30 -11.68
C LEU A 9 9.29 -1.02 -11.11
N VAL A 10 10.53 -1.35 -11.44
CA VAL A 10 11.21 -2.52 -10.88
C VAL A 10 12.16 -2.05 -9.82
N GLN A 11 11.80 -2.25 -8.55
CA GLN A 11 12.75 -2.04 -7.46
C GLN A 11 12.65 -3.21 -6.50
N ASN A 12 13.77 -3.92 -6.35
CA ASN A 12 13.86 -5.10 -5.53
C ASN A 12 14.17 -4.64 -4.10
N PHE A 13 13.22 -4.82 -3.20
CA PHE A 13 13.44 -4.56 -1.78
C PHE A 13 13.56 -5.87 -1.01
N PHE A 14 14.72 -6.10 -0.39
CA PHE A 14 14.95 -7.18 0.58
C PHE A 14 14.58 -6.70 1.98
N PHE A 15 13.56 -7.29 2.60
CA PHE A 15 13.18 -6.99 3.98
C PHE A 15 12.94 -8.27 4.80
N PHE A 16 13.56 -8.32 5.98
CA PHE A 16 13.35 -9.34 7.02
C PHE A 16 12.62 -8.70 8.20
N LEU A 17 11.28 -8.70 8.25
CA LEU A 17 10.43 -8.54 9.46
C LEU A 17 8.99 -9.01 9.15
N GLY A 18 8.20 -9.43 10.14
CA GLY A 18 6.88 -10.07 9.93
C GLY A 18 5.89 -9.29 9.04
N GLU A 19 5.18 -10.00 8.15
CA GLU A 19 4.42 -9.48 6.99
C GLU A 19 3.48 -8.29 7.30
N GLN A 20 2.79 -8.29 8.45
CA GLN A 20 1.86 -7.20 8.81
C GLN A 20 2.57 -5.87 9.11
N SER A 21 3.80 -5.92 9.64
CA SER A 21 4.56 -4.71 9.99
C SER A 21 5.20 -4.05 8.76
N ILE A 22 5.64 -4.86 7.79
CA ILE A 22 6.24 -4.37 6.54
C ILE A 22 5.21 -3.56 5.74
N ASN A 23 3.98 -4.06 5.64
CA ASN A 23 2.91 -3.43 4.88
C ASN A 23 2.61 -2.00 5.38
N ASP A 24 2.60 -1.81 6.69
CA ASP A 24 2.34 -0.51 7.30
C ASP A 24 3.54 0.45 7.12
N VAL A 25 4.77 -0.08 7.20
CA VAL A 25 6.00 0.70 6.98
C VAL A 25 6.10 1.17 5.53
N ILE A 26 5.91 0.28 4.55
CA ILE A 26 6.01 0.67 3.12
C ILE A 26 4.95 1.69 2.74
N CYS A 27 3.73 1.61 3.29
CA CYS A 27 2.72 2.65 3.10
C CYS A 27 3.21 4.00 3.63
N GLY A 28 3.90 4.02 4.77
CA GLY A 28 4.54 5.23 5.30
C GLY A 28 5.65 5.78 4.39
N VAL A 29 6.48 4.91 3.80
CA VAL A 29 7.50 5.31 2.81
C VAL A 29 6.84 5.92 1.56
N ILE A 30 5.77 5.31 1.08
CA ILE A 30 4.99 5.83 -0.06
C ILE A 30 4.38 7.20 0.26
N PHE A 31 3.83 7.38 1.46
CA PHE A 31 3.33 8.68 1.90
C PHE A 31 4.42 9.73 1.97
N LEU A 32 5.64 9.37 2.41
CA LEU A 32 6.77 10.26 2.40
C LEU A 32 7.14 10.66 0.97
N GLY A 33 7.25 9.70 0.05
CA GLY A 33 7.54 9.98 -1.36
C GLY A 33 6.46 10.84 -2.02
N ALA A 34 5.19 10.63 -1.68
CA ALA A 34 4.11 11.52 -2.12
C ALA A 34 4.29 12.96 -1.60
N ARG A 35 4.72 13.15 -0.33
CA ARG A 35 5.02 14.48 0.22
C ARG A 35 6.22 15.13 -0.45
N LEU A 36 7.28 14.37 -0.70
CA LEU A 36 8.45 14.83 -1.46
C LEU A 36 8.06 15.27 -2.88
N TYR A 37 7.21 14.50 -3.56
CA TYR A 37 6.68 14.87 -4.87
C TYR A 37 5.87 16.16 -4.81
N MET A 38 4.94 16.29 -3.86
CA MET A 38 4.15 17.50 -3.69
C MET A 38 5.05 18.72 -3.43
N GLN A 39 6.05 18.58 -2.57
CA GLN A 39 7.04 19.62 -2.29
C GLN A 39 7.83 20.01 -3.54
N ALA A 40 8.29 19.02 -4.31
CA ALA A 40 9.06 19.24 -5.53
C ALA A 40 8.23 19.85 -6.67
N MET A 41 6.91 19.66 -6.66
CA MET A 41 6.00 20.27 -7.65
C MET A 41 5.55 21.67 -7.24
N ASN A 42 5.22 21.86 -5.96
CA ASN A 42 4.86 23.15 -5.40
C ASN A 42 5.04 23.11 -3.88
N GLN A 43 6.03 23.84 -3.38
CA GLN A 43 6.39 23.87 -1.97
C GLN A 43 5.24 24.32 -1.06
N GLU A 44 4.39 25.25 -1.50
CA GLU A 44 3.22 25.72 -0.72
C GLU A 44 2.17 24.61 -0.57
N LYS A 45 2.10 23.69 -1.54
CA LYS A 45 1.15 22.57 -1.54
C LYS A 45 1.71 21.29 -0.92
N THR A 46 2.94 21.29 -0.39
CA THR A 46 3.58 20.12 0.28
C THR A 46 2.62 19.39 1.22
N ASN A 47 1.86 20.17 2.01
CA ASN A 47 0.96 19.68 3.04
C ASN A 47 -0.52 19.82 2.68
N ALA A 48 -0.86 19.91 1.39
CA ALA A 48 -2.26 19.89 0.97
C ALA A 48 -2.94 18.60 1.47
N SER A 49 -4.24 18.71 1.77
CA SER A 49 -5.01 17.58 2.28
C SER A 49 -4.97 16.44 1.26
N SER A 50 -4.63 15.24 1.72
CA SER A 50 -4.53 14.06 0.87
C SER A 50 -4.99 12.86 1.66
N THR A 51 -5.86 12.06 1.05
CA THR A 51 -6.41 10.85 1.66
C THR A 51 -6.04 9.68 0.78
N ALA A 52 -5.34 8.71 1.36
CA ALA A 52 -5.08 7.43 0.73
C ALA A 52 -6.18 6.43 1.08
N LEU A 53 -6.59 5.63 0.11
CA LEU A 53 -7.40 4.45 0.32
C LEU A 53 -6.46 3.23 0.36
N VAL A 54 -6.21 2.71 1.56
CA VAL A 54 -5.36 1.53 1.76
C VAL A 54 -6.24 0.29 1.73
N LEU A 55 -6.05 -0.56 0.74
CA LEU A 55 -6.79 -1.80 0.56
C LEU A 55 -6.19 -2.89 1.46
N LEU A 56 -7.06 -3.61 2.15
CA LEU A 56 -6.70 -4.73 3.03
C LEU A 56 -7.29 -6.01 2.46
N ASN A 57 -6.50 -7.08 2.44
CA ASN A 57 -7.03 -8.41 2.20
C ASN A 57 -7.74 -8.90 3.46
N THR A 58 -9.05 -9.16 3.37
CA THR A 58 -9.86 -9.58 4.53
C THR A 58 -10.06 -11.09 4.59
N ARG A 59 -9.53 -11.88 3.64
CA ARG A 59 -9.67 -13.34 3.65
C ARG A 59 -9.14 -13.99 4.92
N ASN A 60 -8.10 -13.41 5.51
CA ASN A 60 -7.39 -13.99 6.65
C ASN A 60 -7.88 -13.50 8.01
N ILE A 61 -8.89 -12.62 8.06
CA ILE A 61 -9.41 -12.06 9.32
C ILE A 61 -10.13 -13.14 10.15
N ALA A 62 -10.69 -14.17 9.50
CA ALA A 62 -11.29 -15.34 10.14
C ALA A 62 -10.32 -16.55 10.23
N GLY A 63 -9.04 -16.37 9.88
CA GLY A 63 -8.07 -17.46 9.69
C GLY A 63 -7.97 -17.92 8.23
N TYR A 64 -6.80 -18.42 7.84
CA TYR A 64 -6.55 -18.91 6.49
C TYR A 64 -7.30 -20.22 6.28
N LYS A 65 -8.10 -20.31 5.21
CA LYS A 65 -8.78 -21.54 4.79
C LYS A 65 -8.17 -22.07 3.50
N SER A 66 -8.17 -23.39 3.33
CA SER A 66 -7.72 -24.03 2.09
C SER A 66 -8.67 -23.69 0.93
N ILE A 67 -8.23 -23.90 -0.32
CA ILE A 67 -9.09 -23.67 -1.49
C ILE A 67 -10.31 -24.61 -1.42
N GLU A 68 -10.06 -25.84 -1.00
CA GLU A 68 -11.05 -26.89 -0.81
C GLU A 68 -12.15 -26.43 0.18
N GLU A 69 -11.75 -25.87 1.33
CA GLU A 69 -12.66 -25.30 2.33
C GLU A 69 -13.40 -24.04 1.81
N MET A 70 -12.79 -23.25 0.93
CA MET A 70 -13.39 -22.01 0.41
C MET A 70 -14.45 -22.24 -0.68
N VAL A 71 -14.50 -23.44 -1.27
CA VAL A 71 -15.44 -23.81 -2.34
C VAL A 71 -16.67 -24.54 -1.80
N GLU A 72 -16.63 -25.03 -0.56
CA GLU A 72 -17.77 -25.66 0.09
C GLU A 72 -18.94 -24.67 0.31
N PRO A 73 -20.20 -25.12 0.14
CA PRO A 73 -21.37 -24.29 0.42
C PRO A 73 -21.49 -23.97 1.93
N ASN A 74 -21.95 -22.76 2.24
CA ASN A 74 -22.16 -22.24 3.61
C ASN A 74 -20.92 -22.00 4.47
N THR A 75 -19.73 -21.82 3.87
CA THR A 75 -18.53 -21.44 4.63
C THR A 75 -18.45 -19.93 4.85
N GLU A 76 -17.94 -19.53 6.00
CA GLU A 76 -17.74 -18.10 6.34
C GLU A 76 -16.68 -17.39 5.48
N SER A 77 -15.88 -18.16 4.73
CA SER A 77 -14.81 -17.63 3.88
C SER A 77 -14.94 -18.19 2.47
N THR A 78 -15.79 -17.54 1.68
CA THR A 78 -16.06 -17.94 0.30
C THR A 78 -14.90 -17.60 -0.63
N TRP A 79 -14.70 -18.44 -1.65
CA TRP A 79 -13.78 -18.18 -2.73
C TRP A 79 -14.09 -16.86 -3.45
N GLY A 80 -13.12 -15.94 -3.51
CA GLY A 80 -13.28 -14.66 -4.20
C GLY A 80 -12.38 -13.55 -3.66
N ASN A 81 -12.50 -12.36 -4.27
CA ASN A 81 -11.77 -11.18 -3.81
C ASN A 81 -12.48 -10.56 -2.59
N GLN A 82 -12.06 -10.95 -1.39
CA GLN A 82 -12.48 -10.32 -0.15
C GLN A 82 -11.48 -9.22 0.24
N PHE A 83 -11.94 -7.98 0.19
CA PHE A 83 -11.13 -6.84 0.56
C PHE A 83 -11.93 -5.84 1.40
N GLY A 84 -11.21 -5.16 2.27
CA GLY A 84 -11.65 -3.96 2.97
C GLY A 84 -10.82 -2.76 2.52
N PHE A 85 -11.21 -1.57 2.95
CA PHE A 85 -10.42 -0.38 2.71
C PHE A 85 -10.40 0.54 3.91
N LEU A 86 -9.25 1.16 4.14
CA LEU A 86 -9.03 2.17 5.16
C LEU A 86 -8.81 3.53 4.50
N HIS A 87 -9.58 4.53 4.93
CA HIS A 87 -9.27 5.92 4.60
C HIS A 87 -8.16 6.40 5.52
N VAL A 88 -6.99 6.68 4.99
CA VAL A 88 -5.82 7.11 5.77
C VAL A 88 -5.41 8.50 5.29
N SER A 89 -5.51 9.49 6.17
CA SER A 89 -4.98 10.82 5.89
C SER A 89 -3.46 10.75 5.81
N VAL A 90 -2.89 11.21 4.69
CA VAL A 90 -1.44 11.27 4.52
C VAL A 90 -0.87 12.26 5.56
N PRO A 91 0.06 11.84 6.45
CA PRO A 91 0.60 12.74 7.47
C PRO A 91 1.19 14.01 6.85
N ARG A 92 1.11 15.12 7.58
CA ARG A 92 1.81 16.35 7.20
C ARG A 92 3.31 16.16 7.38
N PHE A 93 4.10 16.62 6.42
CA PHE A 93 5.55 16.68 6.47
C PHE A 93 5.99 17.96 7.18
N THR A 94 6.69 17.82 8.29
CA THR A 94 7.11 18.92 9.18
C THR A 94 8.64 19.05 9.22
N LYS A 95 9.15 20.18 9.72
CA LYS A 95 10.61 20.38 9.90
C LYS A 95 11.26 19.31 10.78
N LYS A 96 10.52 18.76 11.76
CA LYS A 96 10.99 17.66 12.62
C LYS A 96 11.17 16.35 11.84
N ASP A 97 10.34 16.14 10.82
CA ASP A 97 10.45 14.97 9.94
C ASP A 97 11.64 15.12 8.99
N SER A 98 12.04 16.36 8.65
CA SER A 98 13.28 16.61 7.90
C SER A 98 14.53 16.23 8.69
N SER A 99 14.54 16.42 10.02
CA SER A 99 15.65 16.02 10.89
C SER A 99 15.64 14.53 11.24
N ASN A 100 14.46 13.90 11.31
CA ASN A 100 14.33 12.47 11.56
C ASN A 100 13.16 11.90 10.73
N PRO A 101 13.45 11.37 9.53
CA PRO A 101 12.43 10.87 8.61
C PRO A 101 11.70 9.63 9.13
N LEU A 102 12.29 8.88 10.08
CA LEU A 102 11.65 7.72 10.70
C LEU A 102 10.36 8.12 11.43
N ASN A 103 10.32 9.32 12.02
CA ASN A 103 9.13 9.82 12.72
C ASN A 103 7.91 9.91 11.80
N PHE A 104 8.11 10.34 10.55
CA PHE A 104 7.03 10.45 9.58
C PHE A 104 6.43 9.07 9.28
N VAL A 105 7.30 8.09 8.99
CA VAL A 105 6.88 6.71 8.68
C VAL A 105 6.23 6.05 9.89
N PHE A 106 6.78 6.22 11.09
CA PHE A 106 6.17 5.69 12.31
C PHE A 106 4.81 6.32 12.61
N LYS A 107 4.62 7.61 12.31
CA LYS A 107 3.31 8.25 12.43
C LYS A 107 2.29 7.68 11.45
N ALA A 108 2.69 7.45 10.20
CA ALA A 108 1.87 6.77 9.20
C ALA A 108 1.53 5.34 9.66
N GLN A 109 2.54 4.56 10.04
CA GLN A 109 2.39 3.19 10.52
C GLN A 109 1.43 3.11 11.71
N LYS A 110 1.60 3.97 12.72
CA LYS A 110 0.71 4.00 13.90
C LYS A 110 -0.74 4.29 13.52
N THR A 111 -0.95 5.20 12.57
CA THR A 111 -2.30 5.54 12.08
C THR A 111 -2.93 4.38 11.33
N ILE A 112 -2.18 3.72 10.43
CA ILE A 112 -2.65 2.57 9.66
C ILE A 112 -2.96 1.41 10.60
N LYS A 113 -2.01 1.06 11.50
CA LYS A 113 -2.18 0.00 12.49
C LYS A 113 -3.41 0.25 13.36
N SER A 114 -3.58 1.46 13.90
CA SER A 114 -4.76 1.80 14.70
C SER A 114 -6.07 1.67 13.93
N LYS A 115 -6.10 2.02 12.63
CA LYS A 115 -7.29 1.86 11.80
C LYS A 115 -7.55 0.41 11.42
N ARG A 116 -6.51 -0.37 11.16
CA ARG A 116 -6.61 -1.81 10.89
C ARG A 116 -7.13 -2.57 12.10
N ASP A 117 -6.57 -2.27 13.27
CA ASP A 117 -6.90 -2.94 14.53
C ASP A 117 -8.27 -2.46 15.09
N SER A 118 -8.92 -1.51 14.43
CA SER A 118 -10.26 -1.05 14.78
C SER A 118 -11.35 -1.91 14.14
N ALA A 119 -12.56 -1.87 14.69
CA ALA A 119 -13.74 -2.50 14.10
C ALA A 119 -14.06 -1.99 12.68
N ALA A 120 -13.45 -0.90 12.21
CA ALA A 120 -13.71 -0.32 10.89
C ALA A 120 -13.47 -1.30 9.74
N VAL A 121 -12.49 -2.20 9.84
CA VAL A 121 -12.21 -3.21 8.79
C VAL A 121 -13.35 -4.23 8.70
N TYR A 122 -13.82 -4.70 9.85
CA TYR A 122 -14.93 -5.64 9.92
C TYR A 122 -16.24 -4.99 9.45
N LEU A 123 -16.52 -3.76 9.90
CA LEU A 123 -17.71 -3.00 9.54
C LEU A 123 -17.75 -2.64 8.05
N THR A 124 -16.59 -2.38 7.42
CA THR A 124 -16.55 -2.15 5.96
C THR A 124 -16.88 -3.41 5.18
N GLY A 125 -16.38 -4.58 5.60
CA GLY A 125 -16.76 -5.87 5.02
C GLY A 125 -18.28 -6.13 5.13
N GLN A 126 -18.85 -5.94 6.33
CA GLN A 126 -20.28 -6.09 6.55
C GLN A 126 -21.12 -5.09 5.74
N LEU A 127 -20.67 -3.83 5.64
CA LEU A 127 -21.34 -2.82 4.83
C LEU A 127 -21.39 -3.22 3.36
N LEU A 128 -20.26 -3.67 2.79
CA LEU A 128 -20.20 -4.11 1.39
C LEU A 128 -21.09 -5.32 1.14
N GLU A 129 -21.12 -6.29 2.05
CA GLU A 129 -21.99 -7.46 1.93
C GLU A 129 -23.48 -7.06 2.04
N THR A 130 -23.80 -6.17 2.96
CA THR A 130 -25.16 -5.62 3.13
C THR A 130 -25.61 -4.86 1.88
N LEU A 131 -24.74 -4.01 1.32
CA LEU A 131 -25.00 -3.31 0.06
C LEU A 131 -25.20 -4.29 -1.09
N ARG A 132 -24.40 -5.36 -1.16
CA ARG A 132 -24.53 -6.40 -2.19
C ARG A 132 -25.88 -7.10 -2.11
N ARG A 133 -26.35 -7.41 -0.90
CA ARG A 133 -27.65 -8.07 -0.66
C ARG A 133 -28.85 -7.17 -0.98
N HIS A 134 -28.79 -5.89 -0.60
CA HIS A 134 -29.94 -4.98 -0.73
C HIS A 134 -29.98 -4.16 -2.03
N ARG A 135 -28.83 -3.78 -2.57
CA ARG A 135 -28.72 -2.91 -3.76
C ARG A 135 -28.10 -3.61 -4.97
N GLY A 136 -27.81 -4.90 -4.85
CA GLY A 136 -27.18 -5.69 -5.89
C GLY A 136 -25.72 -5.29 -6.19
N PRO A 137 -25.11 -5.98 -7.17
CA PRO A 137 -23.75 -5.72 -7.62
C PRO A 137 -23.52 -4.29 -8.12
N GLU A 138 -24.46 -3.73 -8.89
CA GLU A 138 -24.35 -2.40 -9.49
C GLU A 138 -24.36 -1.29 -8.43
N GLY A 139 -25.26 -1.40 -7.43
CA GLY A 139 -25.34 -0.46 -6.32
C GLY A 139 -24.06 -0.48 -5.48
N THR A 140 -23.51 -1.67 -5.24
CA THR A 140 -22.24 -1.85 -4.53
C THR A 140 -21.06 -1.29 -5.33
N ALA A 141 -21.00 -1.57 -6.64
CA ALA A 141 -19.99 -1.02 -7.53
C ALA A 141 -20.04 0.52 -7.57
N LYS A 142 -21.24 1.11 -7.62
CA LYS A 142 -21.41 2.57 -7.56
C LYS A 142 -20.89 3.17 -6.25
N TYR A 143 -21.13 2.50 -5.12
CA TYR A 143 -20.61 2.91 -3.82
C TYR A 143 -19.07 2.87 -3.80
N VAL A 144 -18.47 1.73 -4.17
CA VAL A 144 -17.01 1.56 -4.22
C VAL A 144 -16.37 2.58 -5.17
N ARG A 145 -16.97 2.80 -6.35
CA ARG A 145 -16.52 3.82 -7.31
C ARG A 145 -16.57 5.23 -6.72
N GLY A 146 -17.61 5.55 -5.95
CA GLY A 146 -17.74 6.81 -5.23
C GLY A 146 -16.65 6.99 -4.18
N THR A 147 -16.37 5.95 -3.40
CA THR A 147 -15.27 5.95 -2.42
C THR A 147 -13.92 6.21 -3.08
N LEU A 148 -13.60 5.50 -4.17
CA LEU A 148 -12.35 5.67 -4.91
C LEU A 148 -12.20 7.09 -5.46
N LYS A 149 -13.26 7.63 -6.06
CA LYS A 149 -13.29 8.99 -6.63
C LYS A 149 -12.99 10.08 -5.60
N ASN A 150 -13.35 9.86 -4.33
CA ASN A 150 -13.17 10.84 -3.26
C ASN A 150 -11.84 10.68 -2.49
N SER A 151 -10.93 9.85 -3.00
CA SER A 151 -9.59 9.65 -2.43
C SER A 151 -8.50 10.16 -3.36
N SER A 152 -7.38 10.61 -2.81
CA SER A 152 -6.25 11.17 -3.57
C SER A 152 -5.37 10.08 -4.19
N MET A 153 -5.29 8.92 -3.56
CA MET A 153 -4.51 7.78 -4.05
C MET A 153 -5.04 6.45 -3.49
N THR A 154 -4.76 5.34 -4.17
CA THR A 154 -5.00 3.99 -3.64
C THR A 154 -3.69 3.26 -3.49
N ILE A 155 -3.57 2.53 -2.38
CA ILE A 155 -2.46 1.61 -2.14
C ILE A 155 -3.05 0.21 -1.96
N SER A 156 -2.60 -0.74 -2.77
CA SER A 156 -2.97 -2.15 -2.66
C SER A 156 -1.73 -3.00 -2.47
N ASN A 157 -1.79 -3.98 -1.58
CA ASN A 157 -0.70 -4.91 -1.36
C ASN A 157 -1.20 -6.35 -1.36
N ILE A 158 -0.48 -7.24 -2.03
CA ILE A 158 -0.78 -8.66 -2.13
C ILE A 158 0.49 -9.45 -1.80
N SER A 159 0.39 -10.42 -0.89
CA SER A 159 1.43 -11.44 -0.75
C SER A 159 1.36 -12.38 -1.95
N GLY A 160 2.40 -12.39 -2.78
CA GLY A 160 2.52 -13.31 -3.89
C GLY A 160 3.34 -14.57 -3.53
N PRO A 161 3.60 -15.43 -4.52
CA PRO A 161 4.33 -16.68 -4.33
C PRO A 161 5.75 -16.47 -3.82
N VAL A 162 6.15 -17.33 -2.88
CA VAL A 162 7.53 -17.42 -2.38
C VAL A 162 8.44 -18.18 -3.34
N ASP A 163 7.86 -19.09 -4.12
CA ASP A 163 8.58 -19.91 -5.11
C ASP A 163 8.53 -19.28 -6.50
N GLN A 164 9.55 -19.61 -7.30
CA GLN A 164 9.63 -19.13 -8.68
C GLN A 164 8.58 -19.81 -9.55
N LEU A 165 7.57 -19.04 -9.96
CA LEU A 165 6.64 -19.44 -11.01
C LEU A 165 7.32 -19.55 -12.39
N ALA A 166 6.79 -20.43 -13.24
CA ALA A 166 7.14 -20.51 -14.66
C ALA A 166 5.88 -20.39 -15.54
N LEU A 167 5.98 -19.64 -16.64
CA LEU A 167 4.94 -19.55 -17.66
C LEU A 167 5.41 -20.30 -18.90
N ALA A 168 4.68 -21.33 -19.32
CA ALA A 168 5.07 -22.20 -20.44
C ALA A 168 6.53 -22.69 -20.33
N ASN A 169 6.93 -23.17 -19.14
CA ASN A 169 8.29 -23.60 -18.80
C ASN A 169 9.37 -22.49 -18.85
N HIS A 170 8.99 -21.21 -18.95
CA HIS A 170 9.91 -20.09 -18.80
C HIS A 170 9.81 -19.49 -17.39
N PRO A 171 10.88 -19.52 -16.59
CA PRO A 171 10.87 -18.96 -15.23
C PRO A 171 10.58 -17.45 -15.25
N ALA A 172 9.59 -17.02 -14.47
CA ALA A 172 9.27 -15.61 -14.31
C ALA A 172 10.34 -14.94 -13.43
N LYS A 173 10.78 -13.74 -13.84
CA LYS A 173 11.77 -12.93 -13.09
C LYS A 173 11.13 -11.96 -12.09
N GLY A 174 9.83 -11.76 -12.20
CA GLY A 174 9.11 -10.75 -11.46
C GLY A 174 7.63 -10.81 -11.78
N MET A 175 6.84 -10.26 -10.88
CA MET A 175 5.40 -10.17 -11.02
C MET A 175 4.96 -8.78 -10.58
N TYR A 176 4.00 -8.23 -11.31
CA TYR A 176 3.35 -6.95 -11.01
C TYR A 176 1.87 -7.13 -11.27
N PHE A 177 1.04 -6.37 -10.55
CA PHE A 177 -0.37 -6.25 -10.88
C PHE A 177 -0.75 -4.79 -10.88
N MET A 178 -1.76 -4.42 -11.68
CA MET A 178 -2.31 -3.08 -11.72
C MET A 178 -3.82 -3.17 -11.77
N VAL A 179 -4.49 -2.26 -11.05
CA VAL A 179 -5.93 -2.09 -11.15
C VAL A 179 -6.19 -0.97 -12.16
N VAL A 180 -6.91 -1.29 -13.23
CA VAL A 180 -7.25 -0.34 -14.31
C VAL A 180 -8.75 -0.06 -14.35
N GLY A 181 -9.15 1.08 -14.91
CA GLY A 181 -10.57 1.44 -15.05
C GLY A 181 -11.24 1.99 -13.78
N VAL A 182 -10.48 2.20 -12.70
CA VAL A 182 -10.96 2.87 -11.48
C VAL A 182 -10.83 4.39 -11.58
N PRO A 183 -11.72 5.18 -10.95
CA PRO A 183 -11.74 6.65 -11.07
C PRO A 183 -10.66 7.28 -10.18
N GLN A 184 -9.39 7.02 -10.49
CA GLN A 184 -8.29 7.40 -9.61
C GLN A 184 -7.05 7.85 -10.38
N SER A 185 -6.49 8.98 -9.95
CA SER A 185 -5.36 9.61 -10.63
C SER A 185 -4.00 9.04 -10.20
N LEU A 186 -3.94 8.40 -9.03
CA LEU A 186 -2.74 7.73 -8.51
C LEU A 186 -3.11 6.39 -7.89
N THR A 187 -2.57 5.32 -8.43
CA THR A 187 -2.75 3.95 -7.94
C THR A 187 -1.39 3.32 -7.73
N ILE A 188 -1.16 2.79 -6.53
CA ILE A 188 0.09 2.14 -6.16
C ILE A 188 -0.26 0.71 -5.78
N THR A 189 0.36 -0.25 -6.44
CA THR A 189 0.18 -1.68 -6.18
C THR A 189 1.50 -2.29 -5.79
N MET A 190 1.45 -3.24 -4.88
CA MET A 190 2.63 -3.87 -4.32
C MET A 190 2.42 -5.37 -4.25
N ILE A 191 3.38 -6.14 -4.73
CA ILE A 191 3.35 -7.60 -4.61
C ILE A 191 4.69 -8.12 -4.12
N SER A 192 4.66 -9.01 -3.15
CA SER A 192 5.85 -9.78 -2.76
C SER A 192 5.97 -11.00 -3.68
N TYR A 193 7.06 -11.12 -4.44
CA TYR A 193 7.33 -12.28 -5.29
C TYR A 193 8.77 -12.73 -5.08
N MET A 194 8.98 -14.02 -4.80
CA MET A 194 10.30 -14.55 -4.45
C MET A 194 10.99 -13.77 -3.31
N ARG A 195 10.21 -13.35 -2.31
CA ARG A 195 10.65 -12.53 -1.15
C ARG A 195 11.16 -11.13 -1.53
N GLU A 196 10.97 -10.70 -2.77
CA GLU A 196 11.23 -9.34 -3.20
C GLU A 196 9.91 -8.56 -3.31
N LEU A 197 9.84 -7.41 -2.64
CA LEU A 197 8.71 -6.52 -2.81
C LEU A 197 8.84 -5.77 -4.13
N ARG A 198 7.77 -5.79 -4.93
CA ARG A 198 7.67 -5.17 -6.25
C ARG A 198 6.59 -4.09 -6.18
N VAL A 199 6.92 -2.85 -6.53
CA VAL A 199 6.00 -1.71 -6.45
C VAL A 199 5.70 -1.19 -7.85
N ALA A 200 4.43 -1.12 -8.24
CA ALA A 200 4.01 -0.50 -9.50
C ALA A 200 3.18 0.76 -9.23
N VAL A 201 3.36 1.77 -10.08
CA VAL A 201 2.71 3.08 -9.96
C VAL A 201 1.93 3.39 -11.23
N GLY A 202 0.62 3.45 -11.11
CA GLY A 202 -0.30 3.94 -12.14
C GLY A 202 -0.61 5.41 -11.89
N THR A 203 -0.43 6.24 -12.93
CA THR A 203 -0.74 7.67 -12.86
C THR A 203 -1.65 8.09 -14.01
N GLU A 204 -2.50 9.09 -13.76
CA GLU A 204 -3.29 9.74 -14.79
C GLU A 204 -2.42 10.71 -15.60
N LYS A 205 -2.39 10.47 -16.92
CA LYS A 205 -1.62 11.27 -17.87
C LYS A 205 -2.03 12.74 -17.80
N GLY A 206 -1.05 13.62 -17.68
CA GLY A 206 -1.26 15.08 -17.65
C GLY A 206 -1.58 15.65 -16.27
N LEU A 207 -1.87 14.82 -15.26
CA LEU A 207 -2.08 15.28 -13.88
C LEU A 207 -0.88 15.02 -12.98
N ILE A 208 -0.22 13.87 -13.13
CA ILE A 208 0.95 13.49 -12.34
C ILE A 208 2.11 13.20 -13.28
N HIS A 209 3.30 13.72 -12.96
CA HIS A 209 4.53 13.43 -13.70
C HIS A 209 5.12 12.13 -13.19
N PRO A 210 4.99 11.01 -13.93
CA PRO A 210 5.29 9.69 -13.40
C PRO A 210 6.76 9.53 -13.01
N GLN A 211 7.70 9.99 -13.84
CA GLN A 211 9.15 9.87 -13.58
C GLN A 211 9.56 10.64 -12.31
N LYS A 212 9.00 11.83 -12.11
CA LYS A 212 9.29 12.65 -10.92
C LYS A 212 8.65 12.04 -9.67
N PHE A 213 7.42 11.55 -9.77
CA PHE A 213 6.78 10.83 -8.66
C PHE A 213 7.56 9.58 -8.27
N GLN A 214 8.00 8.80 -9.26
CA GLN A 214 8.89 7.65 -9.09
C GLN A 214 10.16 8.05 -8.33
N SER A 215 10.91 9.05 -8.81
CA SER A 215 12.15 9.51 -8.16
C SER A 215 11.91 9.89 -6.70
N CYS A 216 10.79 10.55 -6.39
CA CYS A 216 10.47 10.90 -5.01
C CYS A 216 10.17 9.69 -4.11
N ILE A 217 9.59 8.61 -4.66
CA ILE A 217 9.39 7.35 -3.94
C ILE A 217 10.74 6.66 -3.69
N GLU A 218 11.63 6.64 -4.69
CA GLU A 218 12.99 6.12 -4.58
C GLU A 218 13.80 6.90 -3.53
N ASP A 219 13.70 8.23 -3.55
CA ASP A 219 14.34 9.10 -2.56
C ASP A 219 13.82 8.83 -1.15
N ALA A 220 12.50 8.73 -0.98
CA ALA A 220 11.89 8.38 0.30
C ALA A 220 12.41 7.03 0.82
N PHE A 221 12.55 6.05 -0.07
CA PHE A 221 13.12 4.76 0.29
C PHE A 221 14.58 4.88 0.75
N ASN A 222 15.41 5.57 -0.01
CA ASN A 222 16.82 5.78 0.31
C ASN A 222 17.02 6.52 1.62
N ILE A 223 16.22 7.56 1.88
CA ILE A 223 16.19 8.31 3.13
C ILE A 223 15.89 7.36 4.30
N MET A 224 14.85 6.53 4.16
CA MET A 224 14.43 5.59 5.19
C MET A 224 15.44 4.48 5.43
N PHE A 225 16.05 3.96 4.37
CA PHE A 225 17.10 2.94 4.46
C PHE A 225 18.32 3.46 5.21
N LYS A 226 18.80 4.67 4.87
CA LYS A 226 19.94 5.31 5.56
C LYS A 226 19.64 5.55 7.03
N ALA A 227 18.50 6.16 7.35
CA ALA A 227 18.11 6.42 8.73
C ALA A 227 17.98 5.12 9.57
N ALA A 228 17.44 4.06 8.97
CA ALA A 228 17.38 2.75 9.62
C ALA A 228 18.77 2.13 9.85
N ALA A 229 19.70 2.25 8.89
CA ALA A 229 21.07 1.76 9.04
C ALA A 229 21.83 2.51 10.15
N GLU A 230 21.71 3.83 10.19
CA GLU A 230 22.36 4.69 11.20
C GLU A 230 21.84 4.39 12.62
N SER A 231 20.52 4.22 12.79
CA SER A 231 19.94 3.84 14.09
C SER A 231 20.46 2.51 14.66
N LYS A 232 20.85 1.56 13.80
CA LYS A 232 21.46 0.30 14.24
C LYS A 232 22.93 0.45 14.64
N SER A 233 23.64 1.39 14.03
CA SER A 233 25.05 1.66 14.35
C SER A 233 25.24 2.43 15.67
N GLY A 234 24.26 3.23 16.08
CA GLY A 234 24.30 3.99 17.33
C GLY A 234 24.00 3.20 18.62
N SER A 235 23.56 1.94 18.51
CA SER A 235 23.27 1.09 19.68
C SER A 235 24.44 0.23 20.15
N ALA A 236 25.63 0.37 19.53
CA ALA A 236 26.86 -0.30 19.95
C ALA A 236 27.74 0.65 20.77
N THR A 237 27.37 0.91 22.03
CA THR A 237 28.32 1.47 23.00
C THR A 237 29.17 0.31 23.56
N PRO A 238 30.51 0.39 23.51
CA PRO A 238 31.36 -0.62 24.12
C PRO A 238 31.24 -0.48 25.64
N THR A 239 30.81 -1.56 26.30
CA THR A 239 30.91 -1.72 27.75
C THR A 239 32.38 -1.55 28.11
N GLN A 240 32.73 -0.39 28.68
CA GLN A 240 33.99 -0.19 29.37
C GLN A 240 33.98 -1.14 30.57
N ILE A 241 34.80 -2.18 30.48
CA ILE A 241 35.13 -3.05 31.61
C ILE A 241 36.10 -2.26 32.49
N ASN A 242 35.64 -1.84 33.66
CA ASN A 242 36.48 -1.59 34.83
C ASN A 242 36.14 -2.66 35.86
#